data_AF-A0A7S2ETH0-F1
#
_entry.id   AF-A0A7S2ETH0-F1
#
_cell.length_a   1.000
_cell.length_b   1.000
_cell.length_c   1.000
_cell.angle_alpha   90.00
_cell.angle_beta   90.00
_cell.angle_gamma   90.00
#
_symmetry.space_group_name_H-M   'P 1'
#
loop_
_entity.id
_entity.type
_entity.pdbx_description
1 polymer ?
#
loop_
_entity_poly.entity_id
_entity_poly.type
_entity_poly.pdbx_seq_one_letter_code
_entity_poly.pdbx_strand_id
1 'polypeptide(L)'
;TGGNALFVSQFLQSLWDEGLLFFSLESNTWQWDLKAIDAKEIPDDVGLMMSKKILQLPAECRFGMKLLACLGSKCDKSTLRLLMMNQKCLQKERSLKKRKQDADEINNEFSIFDPAIDEGLLKEERSCYMFAHDQIQHGAYSLMLENERARLHHQIGHSILRIMSDEHVNDLLFIAVDQLNRGEIFMEEEHGRMKLAKLNLKAGEKAMLLATFLSSASYLERGISLLCDDHWEKYYDLSLHLYSLYAEVEYCNGRFHN
;
A
#
# COMPACT_ATOMS: atom_id res chain seq x y z
N THR A 1 21.48 -8.58 -12.54
CA THR A 1 21.07 -8.30 -11.14
C THR A 1 20.84 -6.82 -10.82
N GLY A 2 21.07 -5.85 -11.73
CA GLY A 2 20.77 -4.44 -11.45
C GLY A 2 21.45 -3.84 -10.20
N GLY A 3 22.49 -4.50 -9.66
CA GLY A 3 23.18 -4.09 -8.43
C GLY A 3 22.49 -4.46 -7.11
N ASN A 4 21.46 -5.31 -7.09
CA ASN A 4 20.72 -5.61 -5.86
C ASN A 4 21.41 -6.67 -4.98
N ALA A 5 22.10 -6.23 -3.91
CA ALA A 5 22.79 -7.12 -2.98
C ALA A 5 21.85 -8.08 -2.21
N LEU A 6 20.62 -7.65 -1.92
CA LEU A 6 19.61 -8.52 -1.31
C LEU A 6 19.20 -9.64 -2.26
N PHE A 7 19.09 -9.35 -3.57
CA PHE A 7 18.82 -10.41 -4.54
C PHE A 7 19.94 -11.46 -4.56
N VAL A 8 21.21 -11.01 -4.54
CA VAL A 8 22.34 -11.95 -4.52
C VAL A 8 22.31 -12.79 -3.25
N SER A 9 22.12 -12.19 -2.07
CA SER A 9 22.07 -12.96 -0.83
C SER A 9 20.88 -13.92 -0.79
N GLN A 10 19.70 -13.50 -1.25
CA GLN A 10 18.50 -14.33 -1.28
C GLN A 10 18.60 -15.46 -2.33
N PHE A 11 19.22 -15.19 -3.47
CA PHE A 11 19.48 -16.20 -4.49
C PHE A 11 20.44 -17.28 -3.96
N LEU A 12 21.55 -16.87 -3.33
CA LEU A 12 22.49 -17.81 -2.71
C LEU A 12 21.84 -18.64 -1.59
N GLN A 13 21.01 -18.00 -0.75
CA GLN A 13 20.26 -18.72 0.29
C GLN A 13 19.32 -19.75 -0.33
N SER A 14 18.60 -19.40 -1.41
CA SER A 14 17.70 -20.35 -2.09
C SER A 14 18.45 -21.55 -2.69
N LEU A 15 19.65 -21.33 -3.23
CA LEU A 15 20.48 -22.43 -3.74
C LEU A 15 20.96 -23.33 -2.60
N TRP A 16 21.26 -22.75 -1.44
CA TRP A 16 21.65 -23.51 -0.26
C TRP A 16 20.50 -24.35 0.28
N ASP A 17 19.33 -23.75 0.48
CA ASP A 17 18.15 -24.42 1.04
C ASP A 17 17.69 -25.59 0.14
N GLU A 18 17.89 -25.48 -1.16
CA GLU A 18 17.57 -26.52 -2.14
C GLU A 18 18.72 -27.52 -2.38
N GLY A 19 19.85 -27.37 -1.68
CA GLY A 19 21.02 -28.24 -1.81
C GLY A 19 21.76 -28.13 -3.15
N LEU A 20 21.49 -27.08 -3.93
CA LEU A 20 22.16 -26.78 -5.20
C LEU A 20 23.49 -26.06 -5.00
N LEU A 21 23.62 -25.36 -3.86
CA LEU A 21 24.84 -24.80 -3.32
C LEU A 21 25.15 -25.55 -2.03
N PHE A 22 26.30 -26.17 -1.92
CA PHE A 22 26.69 -26.92 -0.72
C PHE A 22 28.20 -26.85 -0.48
N PHE A 23 28.59 -27.02 0.77
CA PHE A 23 30.00 -27.07 1.14
C PHE A 23 30.50 -28.50 1.06
N SER A 24 31.42 -28.79 0.14
CA SER A 24 32.05 -30.11 0.04
C SER A 24 33.19 -30.22 1.05
N LEU A 25 33.04 -31.12 2.02
CA LEU A 25 34.08 -31.42 3.01
C LEU A 25 35.30 -32.11 2.37
N GLU A 26 35.12 -32.83 1.27
CA GLU A 26 36.20 -33.52 0.56
C GLU A 26 37.12 -32.54 -0.17
N SER A 27 36.57 -31.50 -0.78
CA SER A 27 37.33 -30.49 -1.51
C SER A 27 37.50 -29.18 -0.74
N ASN A 28 37.01 -29.11 0.50
CA ASN A 28 36.98 -27.95 1.40
C ASN A 28 36.57 -26.64 0.70
N THR A 29 35.61 -26.74 -0.22
CA THR A 29 35.21 -25.65 -1.12
C THR A 29 33.70 -25.69 -1.34
N TRP A 30 33.14 -24.51 -1.61
CA TRP A 30 31.76 -24.38 -2.04
C TRP A 30 31.59 -24.94 -3.45
N GLN A 31 30.67 -25.89 -3.59
CA GLN A 31 30.30 -26.52 -4.85
C GLN A 31 28.87 -26.18 -5.24
N TRP A 32 28.63 -26.17 -6.54
CA TRP A 32 27.38 -25.75 -7.15
C TRP A 32 27.01 -26.77 -8.22
N ASP A 33 25.75 -27.20 -8.26
CA ASP A 33 25.26 -28.00 -9.39
C ASP A 33 24.81 -27.08 -10.52
N LEU A 34 25.77 -26.67 -11.37
CA LEU A 34 25.50 -25.78 -12.49
C LEU A 34 24.45 -26.34 -13.47
N LYS A 35 24.35 -27.67 -13.64
CA LYS A 35 23.36 -28.25 -14.55
C LYS A 35 21.95 -28.13 -13.98
N ALA A 36 21.79 -28.36 -12.68
CA ALA A 36 20.52 -28.18 -12.00
C ALA A 36 20.13 -26.69 -11.89
N ILE A 37 21.11 -25.80 -11.73
CA ILE A 37 20.90 -24.34 -11.72
C ILE A 37 20.50 -23.81 -13.10
N ASP A 38 21.17 -24.23 -14.18
CA ASP A 38 20.83 -23.82 -15.56
C ASP A 38 19.47 -24.38 -16.02
N ALA A 39 19.08 -25.56 -15.53
CA ALA A 39 17.74 -26.10 -15.75
C ALA A 39 16.65 -25.31 -15.01
N LYS A 40 17.03 -24.46 -14.05
CA LYS A 40 16.13 -23.62 -13.29
C LYS A 40 16.00 -22.28 -14.03
N GLU A 41 14.79 -21.97 -14.50
CA GLU A 41 14.47 -20.61 -14.95
C GLU A 41 14.53 -19.66 -13.75
N ILE A 42 15.71 -19.07 -13.52
CA ILE A 42 15.88 -18.01 -12.52
C ILE A 42 15.05 -16.83 -13.02
N PRO A 43 14.04 -16.36 -12.26
CA PRO A 43 13.25 -15.22 -12.71
C PRO A 43 14.16 -14.01 -12.85
N ASP A 44 14.21 -13.41 -14.04
CA ASP A 44 14.89 -12.13 -14.29
C ASP A 44 14.31 -11.00 -13.42
N ASP A 45 13.08 -11.19 -12.91
CA ASP A 45 12.37 -10.26 -12.05
C ASP A 45 12.51 -10.64 -10.56
N VAL A 46 13.28 -9.84 -9.84
CA VAL A 46 13.46 -9.89 -8.39
C VAL A 46 12.11 -9.84 -7.65
N GLY A 47 11.13 -9.11 -8.19
CA GLY A 47 9.78 -9.02 -7.65
C GLY A 47 9.07 -10.36 -7.59
N LEU A 48 9.18 -11.19 -8.64
CA LEU A 48 8.55 -12.52 -8.70
C LEU A 48 9.12 -13.49 -7.64
N MET A 49 10.44 -13.43 -7.40
CA MET A 49 11.08 -14.23 -6.37
C MET A 49 10.58 -13.82 -4.97
N MET A 50 10.51 -12.51 -4.70
CA MET A 50 10.00 -11.99 -3.43
C MET A 50 8.52 -12.33 -3.25
N SER A 51 7.71 -12.24 -4.31
CA SER A 51 6.31 -12.68 -4.29
C SER A 51 6.17 -14.15 -3.89
N LYS A 52 7.03 -15.05 -4.37
CA LYS A 52 7.02 -16.47 -3.96
C LYS A 52 7.31 -16.64 -2.46
N LYS A 53 8.31 -15.94 -1.92
CA LYS A 53 8.60 -15.95 -0.47
C LYS A 53 7.43 -15.41 0.34
N ILE A 54 6.84 -14.28 -0.09
CA ILE A 54 5.68 -13.71 0.58
C ILE A 54 4.52 -14.72 0.58
N LEU A 55 4.28 -15.46 -0.50
CA LEU A 55 3.23 -16.49 -0.54
C LEU A 55 3.42 -17.63 0.47
N GLN A 56 4.64 -17.91 0.92
CA GLN A 56 4.94 -18.93 1.92
C GLN A 56 4.64 -18.46 3.36
N LEU A 57 4.54 -17.15 3.59
CA LEU A 57 4.24 -16.59 4.91
C LEU A 57 2.81 -16.92 5.37
N PRO A 58 2.52 -16.89 6.68
CA PRO A 58 1.15 -17.05 7.19
C PRO A 58 0.17 -16.04 6.59
N ALA A 59 -1.10 -16.45 6.42
CA ALA A 59 -2.12 -15.65 5.73
C ALA A 59 -2.30 -14.23 6.31
N GLU A 60 -2.22 -14.10 7.63
CA GLU A 60 -2.34 -12.81 8.33
C GLU A 60 -1.12 -11.92 8.07
N CYS A 61 0.09 -12.49 8.08
CA CYS A 61 1.33 -11.81 7.72
C CYS A 61 1.28 -11.29 6.28
N ARG A 62 0.87 -12.15 5.34
CA ARG A 62 0.68 -11.77 3.92
C ARG A 62 -0.31 -10.63 3.75
N PHE A 63 -1.42 -10.67 4.48
CA PHE A 63 -2.41 -9.60 4.45
C PHE A 63 -1.85 -8.29 5.02
N GLY A 64 -1.12 -8.36 6.14
CA GLY A 64 -0.40 -7.23 6.69
C GLY A 64 0.60 -6.62 5.71
N MET A 65 1.35 -7.44 4.98
CA MET A 65 2.29 -6.98 3.94
C MET A 65 1.55 -6.32 2.76
N LYS A 66 0.41 -6.86 2.34
CA LYS A 66 -0.45 -6.23 1.31
C LYS A 66 -0.96 -4.85 1.75
N LEU A 67 -1.41 -4.73 3.00
CA LEU A 67 -1.81 -3.44 3.59
C LEU A 67 -0.65 -2.45 3.62
N LEU A 68 0.52 -2.89 4.11
CA LEU A 68 1.72 -2.06 4.13
C LEU A 68 2.09 -1.58 2.73
N ALA A 69 2.07 -2.49 1.74
CA ALA A 69 2.38 -2.15 0.34
C ALA A 69 1.44 -1.11 -0.26
N CYS A 70 0.16 -1.11 0.14
CA CYS A 70 -0.79 -0.06 -0.22
C CYS A 70 -0.46 1.30 0.40
N LEU A 71 0.08 1.33 1.62
CA LEU A 71 0.44 2.54 2.37
C LEU A 71 1.80 3.13 1.97
N GLY A 72 2.73 2.29 1.49
CA GLY A 72 4.04 2.71 1.01
C GLY A 72 5.16 1.75 1.42
N SER A 73 6.40 2.26 1.41
CA SER A 73 7.58 1.48 1.83
C SER A 73 7.74 1.39 3.35
N LYS A 74 7.07 2.28 4.10
CA LYS A 74 7.13 2.41 5.57
C LYS A 74 5.76 2.79 6.13
N CYS A 75 5.41 2.26 7.30
CA CYS A 75 4.19 2.64 8.02
C CYS A 75 4.33 2.48 9.53
N ASP A 76 3.69 3.35 10.29
CA ASP A 76 3.63 3.28 11.75
C ASP A 76 2.88 2.04 12.23
N LYS A 77 3.42 1.39 13.27
CA LYS A 77 2.85 0.17 13.86
C LYS A 77 1.42 0.39 14.34
N SER A 78 1.14 1.56 14.92
CA SER A 78 -0.20 1.94 15.41
C SER A 78 -1.22 2.01 14.28
N THR A 79 -0.88 2.66 13.17
CA THR A 79 -1.71 2.79 11.98
C THR A 79 -1.98 1.44 11.34
N LEU A 80 -0.94 0.63 11.14
CA LEU A 80 -1.09 -0.70 10.53
C LEU A 80 -1.97 -1.62 11.39
N ARG A 81 -1.77 -1.63 12.72
CA ARG A 81 -2.60 -2.37 13.66
C ARG A 81 -4.06 -1.96 13.59
N LEU A 82 -4.33 -0.66 13.61
CA LEU A 82 -5.69 -0.12 13.55
C LEU A 82 -6.41 -0.51 12.25
N LEU A 83 -5.70 -0.49 11.12
CA LEU A 83 -6.25 -0.93 9.84
C LEU A 83 -6.51 -2.45 9.83
N MET A 84 -5.61 -3.25 10.39
CA MET A 84 -5.80 -4.71 10.50
C MET A 84 -7.00 -5.06 11.40
N MET A 85 -7.16 -4.39 12.54
CA MET A 85 -8.30 -4.58 13.44
C MET A 85 -9.63 -4.24 12.76
N ASN A 86 -9.69 -3.09 12.09
CA ASN A 86 -10.91 -2.68 11.38
C ASN A 86 -11.30 -3.66 10.28
N GLN A 87 -10.33 -4.25 9.58
CA GLN A 87 -10.58 -5.29 8.59
C GLN A 87 -11.12 -6.59 9.21
N LYS A 88 -10.54 -7.05 10.33
CA LYS A 88 -11.05 -8.21 11.08
C LYS A 88 -12.48 -7.96 11.57
N CYS A 89 -12.81 -6.76 12.03
CA CYS A 89 -14.17 -6.38 12.43
C CYS A 89 -15.16 -6.39 11.26
N LEU A 90 -14.81 -5.83 10.10
CA LEU A 90 -15.65 -5.85 8.89
C LEU A 90 -15.91 -7.28 8.36
N GLN A 91 -14.94 -8.18 8.51
CA GLN A 91 -15.13 -9.60 8.18
C GLN A 91 -16.00 -10.33 9.21
N LYS A 92 -15.88 -10.01 10.50
CA LYS A 92 -16.72 -10.58 11.58
C LYS A 92 -18.18 -10.12 11.48
N GLU A 93 -18.46 -8.89 11.07
CA GLU A 93 -19.84 -8.39 10.84
C GLU A 93 -20.54 -9.08 9.66
N ARG A 94 -19.80 -9.40 8.59
CA ARG A 94 -20.32 -10.19 7.46
C ARG A 94 -20.51 -11.67 7.81
N SER A 95 -19.82 -12.13 8.84
CA SER A 95 -19.83 -13.52 9.31
C SER A 95 -20.67 -13.66 10.59
N LEU A 96 -21.97 -13.31 10.52
CA LEU A 96 -22.93 -13.45 11.64
C LEU A 96 -23.23 -14.92 12.05
N LYS A 97 -22.34 -15.88 11.76
CA LYS A 97 -22.37 -17.26 12.28
C LYS A 97 -20.97 -17.79 12.56
N LYS A 98 -20.35 -17.31 13.64
CA LYS A 98 -19.59 -18.12 14.62
C LYS A 98 -19.10 -17.19 15.73
N ARG A 99 -19.88 -17.13 16.82
CA ARG A 99 -19.45 -16.55 18.09
C ARG A 99 -19.00 -17.68 19.00
N LYS A 100 -17.72 -17.69 19.33
CA LYS A 100 -17.09 -18.01 20.62
C LYS A 100 -15.60 -18.19 20.37
N GLN A 101 -14.80 -17.72 21.33
CA GLN A 101 -13.32 -17.67 21.35
C GLN A 101 -12.78 -16.55 20.43
N ASP A 102 -12.00 -15.56 20.87
CA ASP A 102 -11.03 -15.52 21.96
C ASP A 102 -10.84 -14.11 22.54
N ALA A 103 -10.68 -14.03 23.87
CA ALA A 103 -10.18 -12.84 24.58
C ALA A 103 -8.65 -12.86 24.70
N ASP A 104 -7.98 -13.89 24.17
CA ASP A 104 -6.53 -14.09 24.26
C ASP A 104 -5.75 -13.61 23.00
N GLU A 105 -6.43 -13.27 21.89
CA GLU A 105 -5.78 -12.85 20.63
C GLU A 105 -5.14 -11.45 20.69
N ILE A 106 -5.48 -10.61 21.67
CA ILE A 106 -5.03 -9.21 21.73
C ILE A 106 -3.53 -9.09 22.10
N ASN A 107 -2.94 -10.11 22.73
CA ASN A 107 -1.55 -10.07 23.17
C ASN A 107 -0.53 -10.63 22.16
N ASN A 108 -0.96 -11.27 21.07
CA ASN A 108 -0.06 -11.88 20.09
C ASN A 108 0.02 -11.11 18.74
N GLU A 109 -0.62 -9.95 18.63
CA GLU A 109 -0.70 -9.20 17.37
C GLU A 109 0.63 -8.55 16.93
N PHE A 110 1.58 -8.34 17.85
CA PHE A 110 2.91 -7.80 17.50
C PHE A 110 3.78 -8.82 16.75
N SER A 111 3.44 -10.11 16.82
CA SER A 111 4.19 -11.20 16.18
C SER A 111 3.76 -11.47 14.72
N ILE A 112 2.70 -10.81 14.22
CA ILE A 112 2.17 -11.09 12.86
C ILE A 112 3.24 -10.86 11.79
N PHE A 113 4.18 -9.95 12.01
CA PHE A 113 5.27 -9.65 11.08
C PHE A 113 6.57 -10.41 11.35
N ASP A 114 6.70 -11.14 12.47
CA ASP A 114 7.92 -11.89 12.80
C ASP A 114 8.35 -12.82 11.66
N PRO A 115 7.46 -13.60 11.02
CA PRO A 115 7.85 -14.45 9.89
C PRO A 115 8.43 -13.65 8.71
N ALA A 116 7.94 -12.43 8.47
CA ALA A 116 8.47 -11.57 7.40
C ALA A 116 9.78 -10.88 7.80
N ILE A 117 9.99 -10.63 9.10
CA ILE A 117 11.24 -10.07 9.63
C ILE A 117 12.34 -11.13 9.60
N ASP A 118 12.03 -12.36 10.02
CA ASP A 118 12.95 -13.49 10.02
C ASP A 118 13.42 -13.86 8.60
N GLU A 119 12.51 -13.79 7.62
CA GLU A 119 12.83 -13.96 6.19
C GLU A 119 13.59 -12.77 5.58
N GLY A 120 13.80 -11.69 6.34
CA GLY A 120 14.48 -10.47 5.89
C GLY A 120 13.69 -9.64 4.87
N LEU A 121 12.37 -9.85 4.79
CA LEU A 121 11.46 -9.13 3.89
C LEU A 121 11.03 -7.77 4.48
N LEU A 122 10.87 -7.73 5.80
CA LEU A 122 10.58 -6.52 6.56
C LEU A 122 11.71 -6.20 7.54
N LYS A 123 11.82 -4.91 7.87
CA LYS A 123 12.61 -4.42 8.99
C LYS A 123 11.67 -3.79 10.00
N GLU A 124 11.93 -4.06 11.26
CA GLU A 124 11.23 -3.46 12.38
C GLU A 124 12.09 -2.34 12.98
N GLU A 125 11.55 -1.13 13.02
CA GLU A 125 12.09 -0.02 13.82
C GLU A 125 11.22 0.18 15.07
N ARG A 126 11.61 1.12 15.95
CA ARG A 126 10.88 1.38 17.21
C ARG A 126 9.38 1.62 17.01
N SER A 127 9.00 2.44 16.04
CA SER A 127 7.61 2.89 15.84
C SER A 127 6.95 2.41 14.55
N CYS A 128 7.67 1.72 13.67
CA CYS A 128 7.22 1.46 12.30
C CYS A 128 7.77 0.16 11.74
N TYR A 129 7.08 -0.37 10.73
CA TYR A 129 7.56 -1.42 9.85
C TYR A 129 7.93 -0.81 8.50
N MET A 130 8.98 -1.35 7.88
CA MET A 130 9.39 -0.97 6.53
C MET A 130 9.81 -2.17 5.71
N PHE A 131 9.57 -2.12 4.41
CA PHE A 131 10.13 -3.10 3.50
C PHE A 131 11.65 -3.00 3.50
N ALA A 132 12.33 -4.15 3.51
CA ALA A 132 13.78 -4.17 3.42
C ALA A 132 14.28 -3.57 2.08
N HIS A 133 13.43 -3.64 1.04
CA HIS A 133 13.70 -3.10 -0.30
C HIS A 133 12.39 -2.84 -1.08
N ASP A 134 12.39 -1.87 -1.98
CA ASP A 134 11.22 -1.48 -2.81
C ASP A 134 10.68 -2.64 -3.68
N GLN A 135 11.57 -3.54 -4.10
CA GLN A 135 11.19 -4.74 -4.87
C GLN A 135 10.33 -5.71 -4.06
N ILE A 136 10.48 -5.75 -2.74
CA ILE A 136 9.62 -6.56 -1.87
C ILE A 136 8.25 -5.90 -1.75
N GLN A 137 8.20 -4.56 -1.62
CA GLN A 137 6.95 -3.82 -1.66
C GLN A 137 6.21 -4.07 -2.97
N HIS A 138 6.92 -3.96 -4.11
CA HIS A 138 6.35 -4.22 -5.42
C HIS A 138 5.85 -5.67 -5.52
N GLY A 139 6.65 -6.64 -5.08
CA GLY A 139 6.25 -8.05 -5.02
C GLY A 139 4.99 -8.27 -4.19
N ALA A 140 4.88 -7.64 -3.01
CA ALA A 140 3.70 -7.72 -2.15
C ALA A 140 2.46 -7.06 -2.78
N TYR A 141 2.63 -5.91 -3.42
CA TYR A 141 1.57 -5.20 -4.12
C TYR A 141 1.08 -6.00 -5.34
N SER A 142 2.01 -6.63 -6.06
CA SER A 142 1.74 -7.43 -7.25
C SER A 142 0.97 -8.72 -6.98
N LEU A 143 0.96 -9.21 -5.74
CA LEU A 143 0.15 -10.36 -5.30
C LEU A 143 -1.36 -10.09 -5.21
N MET A 144 -1.79 -8.85 -5.43
CA MET A 144 -3.21 -8.49 -5.50
C MET A 144 -3.59 -8.25 -6.95
N LEU A 145 -4.74 -8.77 -7.37
CA LEU A 145 -5.33 -8.40 -8.66
C LEU A 145 -5.80 -6.94 -8.62
N GLU A 146 -5.96 -6.30 -9.78
CA GLU A 146 -6.35 -4.88 -9.88
C GLU A 146 -7.61 -4.53 -9.07
N ASN A 147 -8.66 -5.34 -9.20
CA ASN A 147 -9.90 -5.19 -8.42
C ASN A 147 -9.69 -5.39 -6.91
N GLU A 148 -8.78 -6.28 -6.50
CA GLU A 148 -8.45 -6.47 -5.09
C GLU A 148 -7.69 -5.28 -4.52
N ARG A 149 -6.74 -4.73 -5.29
CA ARG A 149 -5.97 -3.53 -4.92
C ARG A 149 -6.91 -2.35 -4.70
N ALA A 150 -7.75 -2.06 -5.67
CA ALA A 150 -8.68 -0.95 -5.60
C ALA A 150 -9.66 -1.12 -4.42
N ARG A 151 -10.13 -2.34 -4.16
CA ARG A 151 -10.99 -2.62 -2.99
C ARG A 151 -10.26 -2.35 -1.69
N LEU A 152 -9.02 -2.81 -1.57
CA LEU A 152 -8.23 -2.62 -0.36
C LEU A 152 -7.91 -1.13 -0.14
N HIS A 153 -7.52 -0.41 -1.18
CA HIS A 153 -7.32 1.04 -1.18
C HIS A 153 -8.57 1.79 -0.70
N HIS A 154 -9.74 1.46 -1.26
CA HIS A 154 -11.02 2.01 -0.83
C HIS A 154 -11.27 1.79 0.67
N GLN A 155 -11.06 0.57 1.16
CA GLN A 155 -11.27 0.23 2.57
C GLN A 155 -10.27 0.92 3.51
N ILE A 156 -8.99 1.02 3.12
CA ILE A 156 -7.97 1.74 3.88
C ILE A 156 -8.38 3.21 4.02
N GLY A 157 -8.68 3.88 2.90
CA GLY A 157 -9.07 5.28 2.91
C GLY A 157 -10.26 5.56 3.83
N HIS A 158 -11.32 4.73 3.76
CA HIS A 158 -12.47 4.87 4.65
C HIS A 158 -12.15 4.60 6.11
N SER A 159 -11.28 3.65 6.39
CA SER A 159 -10.84 3.35 7.75
C SER A 159 -10.08 4.54 8.33
N ILE A 160 -9.21 5.18 7.54
CA ILE A 160 -8.49 6.39 7.94
C ILE A 160 -9.46 7.54 8.20
N LEU A 161 -10.43 7.78 7.31
CA LEU A 161 -11.44 8.84 7.52
C LEU A 161 -12.26 8.67 8.81
N ARG A 162 -12.51 7.44 9.26
CA ARG A 162 -13.27 7.17 10.50
C ARG A 162 -12.49 7.48 11.77
N ILE A 163 -11.16 7.37 11.70
CA ILE A 163 -10.26 7.55 12.84
C ILE A 163 -9.66 8.96 12.88
N MET A 164 -9.76 9.70 11.78
CA MET A 164 -9.41 11.12 11.72
C MET A 164 -10.28 11.90 12.72
N SER A 165 -9.71 12.21 13.88
CA SER A 165 -10.21 13.25 14.78
C SER A 165 -9.68 14.62 14.35
N ASP A 166 -10.34 15.69 14.82
CA ASP A 166 -9.98 17.08 14.50
C ASP A 166 -8.51 17.46 14.84
N GLU A 167 -7.84 16.71 15.74
CA GLU A 167 -6.45 16.98 16.17
C GLU A 167 -5.36 16.47 15.19
N HIS A 168 -5.64 15.48 14.34
CA HIS A 168 -4.64 14.88 13.41
C HIS A 168 -5.06 14.92 11.94
N VAL A 169 -6.05 15.78 11.61
CA VAL A 169 -6.68 15.88 10.28
C VAL A 169 -5.65 16.07 9.16
N ASN A 170 -4.58 16.81 9.44
CA ASN A 170 -3.70 17.29 8.40
C ASN A 170 -2.92 16.15 7.71
N ASP A 171 -2.15 15.34 8.42
CA ASP A 171 -1.26 14.36 7.77
C ASP A 171 -2.00 13.11 7.29
N LEU A 172 -3.10 12.77 7.96
CA LEU A 172 -3.96 11.65 7.58
C LEU A 172 -4.85 11.97 6.38
N LEU A 173 -5.15 13.25 6.10
CA LEU A 173 -5.98 13.64 4.95
C LEU A 173 -5.35 13.19 3.64
N PHE A 174 -4.07 13.48 3.41
CA PHE A 174 -3.40 13.10 2.17
C PHE A 174 -3.40 11.58 1.98
N ILE A 175 -3.06 10.84 3.04
CA ILE A 175 -3.06 9.37 3.01
C ILE A 175 -4.48 8.88 2.69
N ALA A 176 -5.52 9.37 3.38
CA ALA A 176 -6.89 8.95 3.13
C ALA A 176 -7.32 9.23 1.68
N VAL A 177 -7.06 10.43 1.17
CA VAL A 177 -7.43 10.85 -0.19
C VAL A 177 -6.70 10.03 -1.23
N ASP A 178 -5.39 9.82 -1.09
CA ASP A 178 -4.59 9.01 -2.01
C ASP A 178 -5.12 7.57 -2.09
N GLN A 179 -5.49 7.00 -0.94
CA GLN A 179 -6.06 5.65 -0.87
C GLN A 179 -7.44 5.61 -1.54
N LEU A 180 -8.31 6.59 -1.28
CA LEU A 180 -9.64 6.63 -1.90
C LEU A 180 -9.59 6.86 -3.41
N ASN A 181 -8.67 7.71 -3.89
CA ASN A 181 -8.44 7.95 -5.32
C ASN A 181 -7.99 6.69 -6.06
N ARG A 182 -7.21 5.81 -5.40
CA ARG A 182 -6.82 4.49 -5.95
C ARG A 182 -7.91 3.43 -5.84
N GLY A 183 -8.90 3.66 -4.98
CA GLY A 183 -10.06 2.79 -4.78
C GLY A 183 -11.36 3.30 -5.41
N GLU A 184 -11.26 4.31 -6.26
CA GLU A 184 -12.39 5.08 -6.81
C GLU A 184 -13.43 4.20 -7.51
N ILE A 185 -13.02 3.12 -8.18
CA ILE A 185 -13.94 2.20 -8.89
C ILE A 185 -14.99 1.56 -7.98
N PHE A 186 -14.77 1.54 -6.65
CA PHE A 186 -15.75 1.05 -5.67
C PHE A 186 -16.68 2.14 -5.13
N MET A 187 -16.57 3.37 -5.65
CA MET A 187 -17.46 4.50 -5.35
C MET A 187 -18.46 4.72 -6.50
N GLU A 188 -19.37 3.77 -6.69
CA GLU A 188 -20.33 3.80 -7.80
C GLU A 188 -21.44 4.87 -7.60
N GLU A 189 -21.74 5.21 -6.35
CA GLU A 189 -22.78 6.20 -6.05
C GLU A 189 -22.29 7.64 -6.28
N GLU A 190 -23.10 8.46 -6.97
CA GLU A 190 -22.87 9.91 -7.17
C GLU A 190 -22.50 10.60 -5.86
N HIS A 191 -23.22 10.29 -4.78
CA HIS A 191 -22.95 10.85 -3.46
C HIS A 191 -21.55 10.49 -2.92
N GLY A 192 -21.07 9.28 -3.18
CA GLY A 192 -19.72 8.83 -2.81
C GLY A 192 -18.65 9.60 -3.59
N ARG A 193 -18.81 9.72 -4.91
CA ARG A 193 -17.90 10.48 -5.77
C ARG A 193 -17.83 11.96 -5.37
N MET A 194 -18.97 12.57 -5.05
CA MET A 194 -19.00 13.97 -4.59
C MET A 194 -18.31 14.18 -3.24
N LYS A 195 -18.39 13.20 -2.34
CA LYS A 195 -17.62 13.23 -1.08
C LYS A 195 -16.12 13.17 -1.38
N LEU A 196 -15.69 12.29 -2.28
CA LEU A 196 -14.28 12.20 -2.67
C LEU A 196 -13.81 13.47 -3.40
N ALA A 197 -14.63 14.08 -4.24
CA ALA A 197 -14.34 15.37 -4.87
C ALA A 197 -14.11 16.47 -3.83
N LYS A 198 -14.96 16.54 -2.80
CA LYS A 198 -14.78 17.47 -1.65
C LYS A 198 -13.51 17.21 -0.86
N LEU A 199 -13.13 15.94 -0.68
CA LEU A 199 -11.89 15.58 0.02
C LEU A 199 -10.65 15.96 -0.81
N ASN A 200 -10.71 15.77 -2.12
CA ASN A 200 -9.67 16.22 -3.05
C ASN A 200 -9.54 17.75 -3.07
N LEU A 201 -10.65 18.49 -3.03
CA LEU A 201 -10.60 19.95 -2.87
C LEU A 201 -9.83 20.34 -1.60
N LYS A 202 -10.18 19.76 -0.45
CA LYS A 202 -9.49 20.02 0.82
C LYS A 202 -8.00 19.66 0.77
N ALA A 203 -7.65 18.55 0.14
CA ALA A 203 -6.26 18.15 -0.06
C ALA A 203 -5.52 19.16 -0.97
N GLY A 204 -6.17 19.63 -2.04
CA GLY A 204 -5.66 20.66 -2.94
C GLY A 204 -5.40 21.99 -2.24
N GLU A 205 -6.38 22.50 -1.49
CA GLU A 205 -6.26 23.70 -0.66
C GLU A 205 -5.08 23.60 0.31
N LYS A 206 -4.97 22.46 1.01
CA LYS A 206 -3.88 22.22 1.95
C LYS A 206 -2.51 22.15 1.26
N ALA A 207 -2.43 21.43 0.14
CA ALA A 207 -1.20 21.33 -0.65
C ALA A 207 -0.74 22.71 -1.15
N MET A 208 -1.69 23.59 -1.48
CA MET A 208 -1.42 24.98 -1.84
C MET A 208 -0.86 25.78 -0.66
N LEU A 209 -1.46 25.66 0.54
CA LEU A 209 -0.94 26.30 1.76
C LEU A 209 0.49 25.85 2.12
N LEU A 210 0.85 24.62 1.73
CA LEU A 210 2.20 24.06 1.89
C LEU A 210 3.14 24.38 0.71
N ALA A 211 2.71 25.23 -0.24
CA ALA A 211 3.44 25.59 -1.46
C ALA A 211 3.85 24.38 -2.35
N THR A 212 3.09 23.28 -2.27
CA THR A 212 3.26 22.09 -3.12
C THR A 212 2.31 22.14 -4.32
N PHE A 213 2.54 23.09 -5.23
CA PHE A 213 1.62 23.40 -6.32
C PHE A 213 1.35 22.23 -7.28
N LEU A 214 2.34 21.39 -7.57
CA LEU A 214 2.13 20.18 -8.39
C LEU A 214 1.18 19.18 -7.71
N SER A 215 1.35 18.94 -6.41
CA SER A 215 0.46 18.07 -5.64
C SER A 215 -0.94 18.66 -5.55
N SER A 216 -1.03 19.98 -5.31
CA SER A 216 -2.31 20.69 -5.29
C SER A 216 -3.07 20.54 -6.61
N ALA A 217 -2.41 20.78 -7.74
CA ALA A 217 -2.99 20.57 -9.07
C ALA A 217 -3.50 19.14 -9.26
N SER A 218 -2.70 18.13 -8.87
CA SER A 218 -3.09 16.72 -9.01
C SER A 218 -4.34 16.37 -8.20
N TYR A 219 -4.47 16.89 -6.98
CA TYR A 219 -5.68 16.67 -6.17
C TYR A 219 -6.89 17.38 -6.78
N LEU A 220 -6.74 18.63 -7.22
CA LEU A 220 -7.84 19.40 -7.80
C LEU A 220 -8.33 18.81 -9.12
N GLU A 221 -7.42 18.40 -9.99
CA GLU A 221 -7.72 17.69 -11.24
C GLU A 221 -8.52 16.40 -10.96
N ARG A 222 -8.11 15.62 -9.96
CA ARG A 222 -8.87 14.43 -9.53
C ARG A 222 -10.24 14.79 -8.96
N GLY A 223 -10.33 15.88 -8.19
CA GLY A 223 -11.60 16.39 -7.68
C GLY A 223 -12.57 16.76 -8.80
N ILE A 224 -12.05 17.40 -9.86
CA ILE A 224 -12.81 17.78 -11.05
C ILE A 224 -13.27 16.53 -11.83
N SER A 225 -12.40 15.53 -12.02
CA SER A 225 -12.76 14.31 -12.78
C SER A 225 -13.85 13.47 -12.11
N LEU A 226 -14.10 13.68 -10.82
CA LEU A 226 -15.14 13.00 -10.04
C LEU A 226 -16.51 13.66 -10.17
N LEU A 227 -16.60 14.88 -10.68
CA LEU A 227 -17.84 15.63 -10.83
C LEU A 227 -18.78 14.93 -11.83
N CYS A 228 -20.09 14.95 -11.54
CA CYS A 228 -21.12 14.39 -12.43
C CYS A 228 -21.45 15.37 -13.58
N ASP A 229 -22.05 14.91 -14.67
CA ASP A 229 -22.26 15.75 -15.87
C ASP A 229 -23.05 17.06 -15.60
N ASP A 230 -23.98 17.05 -14.65
CA ASP A 230 -24.80 18.19 -14.22
C ASP A 230 -24.25 18.92 -12.98
N HIS A 231 -22.94 18.78 -12.71
CA HIS A 231 -22.30 19.31 -11.51
C HIS A 231 -22.43 20.83 -11.33
N TRP A 232 -22.50 21.61 -12.40
CA TRP A 232 -22.70 23.06 -12.32
C TRP A 232 -24.08 23.44 -11.78
N GLU A 233 -25.10 22.61 -11.99
CA GLU A 233 -26.45 22.86 -11.49
C GLU A 233 -26.63 22.31 -10.07
N LYS A 234 -26.19 21.07 -9.82
CA LYS A 234 -26.37 20.39 -8.53
C LYS A 234 -25.35 20.77 -7.46
N TYR A 235 -24.11 21.02 -7.88
CA TYR A 235 -22.94 21.19 -7.02
C TYR A 235 -22.14 22.43 -7.41
N TYR A 236 -22.85 23.54 -7.68
CA TYR A 236 -22.25 24.79 -8.17
C TYR A 236 -21.06 25.25 -7.33
N ASP A 237 -21.21 25.36 -6.00
CA ASP A 237 -20.16 25.86 -5.11
C ASP A 237 -18.90 24.98 -5.14
N LEU A 238 -19.08 23.66 -5.13
CA LEU A 238 -17.97 22.71 -5.20
C LEU A 238 -17.25 22.82 -6.54
N SER A 239 -18.01 22.91 -7.63
CA SER A 239 -17.49 23.04 -8.99
C SER A 239 -16.69 24.32 -9.13
N LEU A 240 -17.31 25.46 -8.79
CA LEU A 240 -16.68 26.77 -8.85
C LEU A 240 -15.36 26.79 -8.05
N HIS A 241 -15.36 26.23 -6.84
CA HIS A 241 -14.18 26.24 -6.00
C HIS A 241 -13.04 25.37 -6.56
N LEU A 242 -13.35 24.14 -7.01
CA LEU A 242 -12.38 23.25 -7.64
C LEU A 242 -11.74 23.89 -8.88
N TYR A 243 -12.54 24.41 -9.81
CA TYR A 243 -12.03 25.01 -11.04
C TYR A 243 -11.27 26.31 -10.79
N SER A 244 -11.74 27.16 -9.88
CA SER A 244 -11.07 28.43 -9.57
C SER A 244 -9.69 28.19 -8.95
N LEU A 245 -9.63 27.29 -7.96
CA LEU A 245 -8.39 26.95 -7.29
C LEU A 245 -7.41 26.24 -8.24
N TYR A 246 -7.91 25.36 -9.11
CA TYR A 246 -7.08 24.68 -10.10
C TYR A 246 -6.43 25.68 -11.07
N ALA A 247 -7.18 26.66 -11.55
CA ALA A 247 -6.65 27.72 -12.42
C ALA A 247 -5.56 28.55 -11.72
N GLU A 248 -5.75 28.89 -10.45
CA GLU A 248 -4.75 29.63 -9.66
C GLU A 248 -3.46 28.83 -9.43
N VAL A 249 -3.60 27.53 -9.16
CA VAL A 249 -2.46 26.63 -8.95
C VAL A 249 -1.70 26.36 -10.25
N GLU A 250 -2.40 26.15 -11.38
CA GLU A 250 -1.75 25.97 -12.68
C GLU A 250 -1.03 27.24 -13.15
N TYR A 251 -1.57 28.42 -12.82
CA TYR A 251 -0.85 29.70 -12.99
C TYR A 251 0.46 29.71 -12.21
N CYS A 252 0.45 29.29 -10.94
CA CYS A 252 1.67 29.16 -10.12
C CYS A 252 2.66 28.11 -10.68
N ASN A 253 2.17 27.06 -11.33
CA ASN A 253 2.98 26.03 -12.00
C ASN A 253 3.55 26.49 -13.36
N GLY A 254 3.13 27.65 -13.88
CA GLY A 254 3.51 28.12 -15.22
C GLY A 254 2.94 27.29 -16.37
N ARG A 255 1.85 26.54 -16.13
CA ARG A 255 1.16 25.72 -17.12
C ARG A 255 -0.09 26.44 -17.60
N PHE A 256 -0.02 27.04 -18.78
CA PHE A 256 -1.15 27.66 -19.44
C PHE A 256 -1.76 26.66 -20.43
N HIS A 257 -3.04 26.33 -20.28
CA HIS A 257 -3.77 25.68 -21.37
C HIS A 257 -4.05 26.76 -22.42
N ASN A 258 -3.42 26.66 -23.60
CA ASN A 258 -3.75 27.46 -24.79
C ASN A 258 -4.97 26.86 -25.51
#